data_AF-A0A0G1WAJ8-F1
#
_entry.id   AF-A0A0G1WAJ8-F1
#
_cell.length_a   1.000
_cell.length_b   1.000
_cell.length_c   1.000
_cell.angle_alpha   90.00
_cell.angle_beta   90.00
_cell.angle_gamma   90.00
#
_symmetry.space_group_name_H-M   'P 1'
#
loop_
_entity.id
_entity.type
_entity.pdbx_description
1 polymer ?
#
loop_
_entity_poly.entity_id
_entity_poly.type
_entity_poly.pdbx_seq_one_letter_code
_entity_poly.pdbx_strand_id
1 'polypeptide(L)'
;MRLPPVKRYFFLTIHLVFLASILYAFYHFLRTPRIDAVNRRLWAYENWIIVSFYGLFVYLALSDVDIPEEIKERRKKRIAKFQRILEINLLLLLFPWGLFLLLVPGDLLAMVGLGSAYWRVLGGFSIAGFLLYLFPLKLLRHKISYYVLLFGIVDNFLAGLIVVTLFFLERVPLVALSAAPLLFYFSYFFFETTRRYRAIA
;
A
#
# COMPACT_ATOMS: atom_id res chain seq x y z
N MET A 1 13.11 22.29 -3.28
CA MET A 1 13.91 21.43 -2.37
C MET A 1 14.05 20.05 -2.98
N ARG A 2 15.22 19.41 -2.86
CA ARG A 2 15.48 18.07 -3.42
C ARG A 2 15.37 17.02 -2.31
N LEU A 3 14.58 15.98 -2.53
CA LEU A 3 14.57 14.79 -1.68
C LEU A 3 15.99 14.19 -1.61
N PRO A 4 16.37 13.52 -0.51
CA PRO A 4 17.60 12.73 -0.48
C PRO A 4 17.67 11.77 -1.67
N PRO A 5 18.86 11.50 -2.25
CA PRO A 5 19.00 10.68 -3.46
C PRO A 5 18.27 9.34 -3.36
N VAL A 6 18.44 8.62 -2.24
CA VAL A 6 17.82 7.32 -2.00
C VAL A 6 16.28 7.41 -2.04
N LYS A 7 15.69 8.42 -1.38
CA LYS A 7 14.23 8.62 -1.36
C LYS A 7 13.70 8.97 -2.75
N ARG A 8 14.47 9.75 -3.52
CA ARG A 8 14.13 10.10 -4.90
C ARG A 8 14.12 8.88 -5.81
N TYR A 9 15.16 8.04 -5.76
CA TYR A 9 15.22 6.81 -6.57
C TYR A 9 14.12 5.84 -6.17
N PHE A 10 13.86 5.66 -4.87
CA PHE A 10 12.77 4.84 -4.38
C PHE A 10 11.40 5.28 -4.92
N PHE A 11 11.07 6.57 -4.82
CA PHE A 11 9.82 7.08 -5.36
C PHE A 11 9.77 6.96 -6.89
N LEU A 12 10.87 7.23 -7.59
CA LEU A 12 10.95 7.06 -9.03
C LEU A 12 10.67 5.61 -9.43
N THR A 13 11.24 4.62 -8.73
CA THR A 13 10.96 3.20 -8.97
C THR A 13 9.46 2.91 -8.80
N ILE A 14 8.83 3.41 -7.73
CA ILE A 14 7.39 3.23 -7.52
C ILE A 14 6.57 3.85 -8.67
N HIS A 15 6.91 5.09 -9.10
CA HIS A 15 6.25 5.72 -10.24
C HIS A 15 6.37 4.86 -11.51
N LEU A 16 7.56 4.35 -11.80
CA LEU A 16 7.80 3.50 -12.97
C LEU A 16 7.00 2.20 -12.91
N VAL A 17 6.89 1.57 -11.73
CA VAL A 17 6.07 0.36 -11.56
C VAL A 17 4.60 0.66 -11.85
N PHE A 18 4.03 1.73 -11.27
CA PHE A 18 2.65 2.11 -11.55
C PHE A 18 2.41 2.41 -13.03
N LEU A 19 3.28 3.20 -13.66
CA LEU A 19 3.17 3.53 -15.08
C LEU A 19 3.24 2.27 -15.95
N ALA A 20 4.18 1.36 -15.67
CA ALA A 20 4.28 0.09 -16.38
C ALA A 20 3.01 -0.75 -16.24
N SER A 21 2.45 -0.86 -15.02
CA SER A 21 1.20 -1.59 -14.77
C SER A 21 0.00 -0.97 -15.48
N ILE A 22 -0.12 0.36 -15.50
CA ILE A 22 -1.20 1.06 -16.23
C ILE A 22 -1.10 0.78 -17.73
N LEU A 23 0.10 0.94 -18.30
CA LEU A 23 0.33 0.70 -19.72
C LEU A 23 0.05 -0.76 -20.10
N TYR A 24 0.45 -1.70 -19.24
CA TYR A 24 0.17 -3.13 -19.43
C TYR A 24 -1.35 -3.39 -19.44
N ALA A 25 -2.08 -2.98 -18.41
CA ALA A 25 -3.52 -3.22 -18.33
C ALA A 25 -4.28 -2.53 -19.49
N PHE A 26 -3.86 -1.31 -19.85
CA PHE A 26 -4.45 -0.57 -20.96
C PHE A 26 -4.19 -1.24 -22.31
N TYR A 27 -2.97 -1.72 -22.54
CA TYR A 27 -2.61 -2.47 -23.74
C TYR A 27 -3.47 -3.72 -23.90
N HIS A 28 -3.64 -4.50 -22.82
CA HIS A 28 -4.48 -5.69 -22.85
C HIS A 28 -5.96 -5.36 -23.07
N PHE A 29 -6.49 -4.31 -22.43
CA PHE A 29 -7.85 -3.81 -22.69
C PHE A 29 -8.10 -3.51 -24.18
N LEU A 30 -7.14 -2.86 -24.85
CA LEU A 30 -7.27 -2.54 -26.27
C LEU A 30 -7.21 -3.78 -27.16
N ARG A 31 -6.32 -4.72 -26.84
CA ARG A 31 -6.08 -5.93 -27.63
C ARG A 31 -7.18 -7.00 -27.46
N THR A 32 -7.82 -7.07 -26.30
CA THR A 32 -8.89 -8.05 -26.06
C THR A 32 -10.09 -7.80 -26.99
N PRO A 33 -10.48 -8.79 -27.82
CA PRO A 33 -11.61 -8.67 -28.74
C PRO A 33 -12.91 -8.29 -28.03
N ARG A 34 -13.78 -7.53 -28.71
CA ARG A 34 -15.08 -7.11 -28.14
C ARG A 34 -16.03 -8.28 -27.83
N ILE A 35 -15.85 -9.41 -28.52
CA ILE A 35 -16.62 -10.64 -28.26
C ILE A 35 -16.29 -11.24 -26.89
N ASP A 36 -15.08 -11.00 -26.39
CA ASP A 36 -14.66 -11.37 -25.03
C ASP A 36 -14.86 -10.17 -24.08
N ALA A 37 -16.13 -9.82 -23.90
CA ALA A 37 -16.52 -8.65 -23.12
C ALA A 37 -16.16 -8.78 -21.63
N VAL A 38 -16.10 -10.01 -21.09
CA VAL A 38 -15.78 -10.26 -19.68
C VAL A 38 -14.31 -9.92 -19.41
N ASN A 39 -13.37 -10.53 -20.14
CA ASN A 39 -11.95 -10.25 -19.93
C ASN A 39 -11.61 -8.80 -20.25
N ARG A 40 -12.26 -8.22 -21.26
CA ARG A 40 -12.09 -6.79 -21.56
C ARG A 40 -12.53 -5.90 -20.40
N ARG A 41 -13.65 -6.20 -19.73
CA ARG A 41 -14.09 -5.46 -18.53
C ARG A 41 -13.14 -5.65 -17.34
N LEU A 42 -12.59 -6.85 -17.17
CA LEU A 42 -11.60 -7.13 -16.12
C LEU A 42 -10.35 -6.27 -16.32
N TRP A 43 -9.80 -6.16 -17.53
CA TRP A 43 -8.66 -5.27 -17.80
C TRP A 43 -8.97 -3.80 -17.50
N ALA A 44 -10.18 -3.34 -17.82
CA ALA A 44 -10.60 -1.98 -17.48
C ALA A 44 -10.69 -1.76 -15.96
N TYR A 45 -11.23 -2.75 -15.24
CA TYR A 45 -11.33 -2.73 -13.78
C TYR A 45 -9.96 -2.75 -13.09
N GLU A 46 -9.05 -3.62 -13.52
CA GLU A 46 -7.68 -3.65 -13.01
C GLU A 46 -6.97 -2.31 -13.23
N ASN A 47 -7.11 -1.72 -14.42
CA ASN A 47 -6.54 -0.41 -14.72
C ASN A 47 -7.07 0.66 -13.75
N TRP A 48 -8.37 0.65 -13.48
CA TRP A 48 -9.01 1.56 -12.53
C TRP A 48 -8.45 1.43 -11.11
N ILE A 49 -8.21 0.20 -10.65
CA ILE A 49 -7.58 -0.06 -9.35
C ILE A 49 -6.14 0.49 -9.33
N ILE A 50 -5.35 0.16 -10.35
CA ILE A 50 -3.95 0.61 -10.44
C ILE A 50 -3.88 2.15 -10.45
N VAL A 51 -4.73 2.82 -11.21
CA VAL A 51 -4.82 4.29 -11.24
C VAL A 51 -5.21 4.86 -9.88
N SER A 52 -6.15 4.21 -9.17
CA SER A 52 -6.58 4.65 -7.84
C SER A 52 -5.45 4.53 -6.81
N PHE A 53 -4.72 3.41 -6.81
CA PHE A 53 -3.54 3.22 -5.97
C PHE A 53 -2.40 4.17 -6.34
N TYR A 54 -2.22 4.46 -7.63
CA TYR A 54 -1.24 5.43 -8.07
C TYR A 54 -1.58 6.84 -7.61
N GLY A 55 -2.84 7.27 -7.74
CA GLY A 55 -3.32 8.55 -7.23
C GLY A 55 -3.10 8.69 -5.73
N LEU A 56 -3.38 7.63 -4.96
CA LEU A 56 -3.09 7.59 -3.53
C LEU A 56 -1.59 7.71 -3.24
N PHE A 57 -0.74 6.98 -3.98
CA PHE A 57 0.71 7.07 -3.84
C PHE A 57 1.22 8.49 -4.14
N VAL A 58 0.77 9.13 -5.22
CA VAL A 58 1.14 10.51 -5.57
C VAL A 58 0.76 11.46 -4.43
N TYR A 59 -0.46 11.32 -3.90
CA TYR A 59 -0.92 12.11 -2.77
C TYR A 59 -0.04 11.91 -1.52
N LEU A 60 0.34 10.68 -1.21
CA LEU A 60 1.24 10.33 -0.10
C LEU A 60 2.66 10.89 -0.31
N ALA A 61 3.19 10.79 -1.53
CA ALA A 61 4.52 11.29 -1.89
C ALA A 61 4.59 12.83 -1.84
N LEU A 62 3.55 13.53 -2.28
CA LEU A 62 3.44 14.99 -2.19
C LEU A 62 3.35 15.46 -0.73
N SER A 63 2.61 14.74 0.10
CA SER A 63 2.57 14.96 1.55
C SER A 63 3.93 14.74 2.23
N ASP A 64 4.87 14.12 1.51
CA ASP A 64 6.19 13.76 2.01
C ASP A 64 7.29 14.80 1.76
N VAL A 65 6.97 15.89 1.08
CA VAL A 65 7.88 17.01 0.81
C VAL A 65 8.00 17.89 2.05
N ASP A 66 9.20 17.98 2.63
CA ASP A 66 9.47 18.81 3.81
C ASP A 66 9.52 20.32 3.44
N ILE A 67 8.76 21.14 4.16
CA ILE A 67 8.83 22.61 4.11
C ILE A 67 9.71 23.09 5.29
N PRO A 68 10.64 24.06 5.10
CA PRO A 68 11.46 24.57 6.20
C PRO A 68 10.61 25.43 7.12
N GLU A 69 10.48 25.01 8.37
CA GLU A 69 9.66 25.70 9.37
C GLU A 69 10.36 25.84 10.73
N GLU A 70 9.74 26.49 11.71
CA GLU A 70 10.25 26.54 13.09
C GLU A 70 10.13 25.19 13.81
N ILE A 71 11.00 24.96 14.81
CA ILE A 71 11.15 23.64 15.48
C ILE A 71 9.85 23.14 16.14
N LYS A 72 9.08 24.02 16.81
CA LYS A 72 7.82 23.64 17.47
C LYS A 72 6.72 23.29 16.46
N GLU A 73 6.58 24.08 15.39
CA GLU A 73 5.62 23.79 14.32
C GLU A 73 5.94 22.49 13.60
N ARG A 74 7.24 22.22 13.35
CA ARG A 74 7.70 20.96 12.77
C ARG A 74 7.23 19.74 13.57
N ARG A 75 7.28 19.78 14.90
CA ARG A 75 6.86 18.62 15.72
C ARG A 75 5.36 18.36 15.61
N LYS A 76 4.53 19.41 15.69
CA LYS A 76 3.06 19.29 15.60
C LYS A 76 2.64 18.76 14.23
N LYS A 77 3.16 19.34 13.14
CA LYS A 77 2.86 18.89 11.77
C LYS A 77 3.36 17.47 11.49
N ARG A 78 4.49 17.06 12.06
CA ARG A 78 4.98 15.67 11.94
C ARG A 78 4.04 14.66 12.57
N ILE A 79 3.50 14.94 13.76
CA ILE A 79 2.52 14.05 14.41
C ILE A 79 1.24 13.99 13.59
N ALA A 80 0.72 15.13 13.14
CA ALA A 80 -0.48 15.18 12.31
C ALA A 80 -0.29 14.41 10.98
N LYS A 81 0.87 14.55 10.33
CA LYS A 81 1.24 13.80 9.14
C LYS A 81 1.31 12.30 9.40
N PHE A 82 1.95 11.90 10.50
CA PHE A 82 1.98 10.50 10.92
C PHE A 82 0.57 9.93 11.10
N GLN A 83 -0.29 10.62 11.86
CA GLN A 83 -1.67 10.21 12.10
C GLN A 83 -2.43 10.06 10.79
N ARG A 84 -2.32 11.04 9.88
CA ARG A 84 -2.99 11.01 8.58
C ARG A 84 -2.53 9.84 7.70
N ILE A 85 -1.22 9.58 7.61
CA ILE A 85 -0.70 8.46 6.81
C ILE A 85 -1.09 7.12 7.46
N LEU A 86 -1.07 7.04 8.78
CA LEU A 86 -1.48 5.83 9.51
C LEU A 86 -2.99 5.58 9.35
N GLU A 87 -3.84 6.61 9.37
CA GLU A 87 -5.27 6.51 9.09
C GLU A 87 -5.54 5.98 7.69
N ILE A 88 -4.80 6.45 6.68
CA ILE A 88 -4.88 5.92 5.32
C ILE A 88 -4.49 4.44 5.31
N ASN A 89 -3.40 4.06 5.98
CA ASN A 89 -3.00 2.65 6.09
C ASN A 89 -4.10 1.79 6.74
N LEU A 90 -4.72 2.30 7.82
CA LEU A 90 -5.84 1.64 8.49
C LEU A 90 -7.05 1.47 7.57
N LEU A 91 -7.40 2.49 6.78
CA LEU A 91 -8.49 2.41 5.81
C LEU A 91 -8.19 1.35 4.74
N LEU A 92 -6.95 1.27 4.25
CA LEU A 92 -6.55 0.23 3.30
C LEU A 92 -6.62 -1.17 3.93
N LEU A 93 -6.13 -1.33 5.15
CA LEU A 93 -6.19 -2.61 5.86
C LEU A 93 -7.63 -3.06 6.13
N LEU A 94 -8.52 -2.13 6.45
CA LEU A 94 -9.91 -2.45 6.73
C LEU A 94 -10.69 -2.75 5.46
N PHE A 95 -10.62 -1.89 4.44
CA PHE A 95 -11.50 -1.99 3.28
C PHE A 95 -10.95 -2.92 2.18
N PRO A 96 -9.97 -2.51 1.35
CA PRO A 96 -9.50 -3.35 0.24
C PRO A 96 -8.79 -4.62 0.70
N TRP A 97 -8.05 -4.59 1.81
CA TRP A 97 -7.32 -5.77 2.26
C TRP A 97 -8.14 -6.64 3.22
N GLY A 98 -8.93 -6.06 4.11
CA GLY A 98 -9.71 -6.80 5.10
C GLY A 98 -11.07 -7.26 4.58
N LEU A 99 -12.04 -6.36 4.61
CA LEU A 99 -13.44 -6.64 4.33
C LEU A 99 -13.66 -7.13 2.90
N PHE A 100 -12.98 -6.54 1.91
CA PHE A 100 -13.13 -6.98 0.51
C PHE A 100 -12.67 -8.43 0.34
N LEU A 101 -11.47 -8.80 0.80
CA LEU A 101 -10.97 -10.17 0.66
C LEU A 101 -11.76 -11.20 1.49
N LEU A 102 -12.34 -10.77 2.62
CA LEU A 102 -13.12 -11.66 3.49
C LEU A 102 -14.56 -11.87 2.99
N LEU A 103 -15.23 -10.81 2.58
CA LEU A 103 -16.68 -10.80 2.37
C LEU A 103 -17.07 -10.96 0.91
N VAL A 104 -16.18 -10.68 -0.05
CA VAL A 104 -16.53 -10.82 -1.46
C VAL A 104 -16.78 -12.30 -1.80
N PRO A 105 -17.84 -12.59 -2.57
CA PRO A 105 -18.11 -13.93 -3.10
C PRO A 105 -16.89 -14.53 -3.82
N GLY A 106 -16.66 -15.84 -3.61
CA GLY A 106 -15.47 -16.52 -4.11
C GLY A 106 -15.37 -16.57 -5.64
N ASP A 107 -16.51 -16.62 -6.32
CA ASP A 107 -16.64 -16.52 -7.78
C ASP A 107 -16.17 -15.16 -8.29
N LEU A 108 -16.54 -14.05 -7.63
CA LEU A 108 -16.05 -12.71 -7.99
C LEU A 108 -14.55 -12.56 -7.74
N LEU A 109 -14.04 -13.12 -6.64
CA LEU A 109 -12.59 -13.15 -6.39
C LEU A 109 -11.86 -14.00 -7.45
N ALA A 110 -12.44 -15.12 -7.87
CA ALA A 110 -11.86 -15.96 -8.91
C ALA A 110 -11.76 -15.24 -10.26
N MET A 111 -12.73 -14.38 -10.60
CA MET A 111 -12.69 -13.57 -11.83
C MET A 111 -11.45 -12.67 -11.92
N VAL A 112 -10.96 -12.17 -10.78
CA VAL A 112 -9.75 -11.33 -10.72
C VAL A 112 -8.50 -12.13 -10.32
N GLY A 113 -8.55 -13.47 -10.34
CA GLY A 113 -7.39 -14.32 -9.99
C GLY A 113 -7.10 -14.41 -8.48
N LEU A 114 -8.06 -14.04 -7.63
CA LEU A 114 -7.95 -14.03 -6.16
C LEU A 114 -8.81 -15.10 -5.47
N GLY A 115 -9.23 -16.14 -6.19
CA GLY A 115 -10.19 -17.15 -5.68
C GLY A 115 -9.65 -18.14 -4.63
N SER A 116 -8.36 -18.10 -4.29
CA SER A 116 -7.76 -19.05 -3.36
C SER A 116 -8.02 -18.70 -1.88
N ALA A 117 -7.98 -19.72 -1.01
CA ALA A 117 -8.13 -19.54 0.43
C ALA A 117 -7.06 -18.60 1.05
N TYR A 118 -5.88 -18.52 0.43
CA TYR A 118 -4.80 -17.61 0.82
C TYR A 118 -5.31 -16.16 0.95
N TRP A 119 -6.10 -15.67 -0.01
CA TRP A 119 -6.57 -14.29 0.00
C TRP A 119 -7.58 -14.02 1.13
N ARG A 120 -8.42 -15.00 1.46
CA ARG A 120 -9.34 -14.90 2.60
C ARG A 120 -8.58 -14.83 3.93
N VAL A 121 -7.56 -15.68 4.07
CA VAL A 121 -6.67 -15.69 5.24
C VAL A 121 -5.94 -14.36 5.35
N LEU A 122 -5.42 -13.82 4.25
CA LEU A 122 -4.80 -12.50 4.20
C LEU A 122 -5.77 -11.40 4.63
N GLY A 123 -7.04 -11.50 4.25
CA GLY A 123 -8.06 -10.55 4.72
C GLY A 123 -8.29 -10.60 6.23
N GLY A 124 -8.31 -11.81 6.81
CA GLY A 124 -8.35 -11.98 8.27
C GLY A 124 -7.16 -11.33 8.97
N PHE A 125 -5.94 -11.56 8.46
CA PHE A 125 -4.73 -10.93 8.98
C PHE A 125 -4.73 -9.41 8.79
N SER A 126 -5.33 -8.89 7.72
CA SER A 126 -5.45 -7.45 7.49
C SER A 126 -6.32 -6.77 8.54
N ILE A 127 -7.42 -7.42 8.97
CA ILE A 127 -8.24 -6.95 10.09
C ILE A 127 -7.47 -6.98 11.41
N ALA A 128 -6.70 -8.03 11.67
CA ALA A 128 -5.83 -8.09 12.85
C ALA A 128 -4.77 -6.97 12.83
N GLY A 129 -4.17 -6.72 11.67
CA GLY A 129 -3.24 -5.61 11.45
C GLY A 129 -3.90 -4.25 11.70
N PHE A 130 -5.13 -4.04 11.23
CA PHE A 130 -5.91 -2.83 11.53
C PHE A 130 -6.03 -2.59 13.04
N LEU A 131 -6.40 -3.62 13.81
CA LEU A 131 -6.50 -3.52 15.27
C LEU A 131 -5.15 -3.22 15.93
N LEU A 132 -4.06 -3.83 15.44
CA LEU A 132 -2.71 -3.60 15.93
C LEU A 132 -2.28 -2.14 15.72
N TYR A 133 -2.50 -1.59 14.52
CA TYR A 133 -2.09 -0.23 14.16
C TYR A 133 -2.97 0.88 14.77
N LEU A 134 -4.15 0.55 15.33
CA LEU A 134 -4.89 1.51 16.18
C LEU A 134 -4.10 1.91 17.42
N PHE A 135 -3.19 1.05 17.90
CA PHE A 135 -2.39 1.31 19.08
C PHE A 135 -1.43 2.50 18.90
N PRO A 136 -0.52 2.53 17.92
CA PRO A 136 0.34 3.69 17.68
C PRO A 136 -0.43 4.94 17.26
N LEU A 137 -1.65 4.83 16.75
CA LEU A 137 -2.53 5.97 16.48
C LEU A 137 -2.96 6.69 17.76
N LYS A 138 -3.38 5.93 18.78
CA LYS A 138 -3.90 6.47 20.06
C LYS A 138 -2.81 6.71 21.10
N LEU A 139 -1.79 5.86 21.13
CA LEU A 139 -0.79 5.78 22.19
C LEU A 139 0.63 5.90 21.64
N LEU A 140 0.84 6.85 20.72
CA LEU A 140 2.12 6.97 19.99
C LEU A 140 3.33 6.91 20.93
N ARG A 141 3.33 7.61 22.07
CA ARG A 141 4.47 7.69 23.01
C ARG A 141 4.69 6.46 23.91
N HIS A 142 3.87 5.43 23.80
CA HIS A 142 4.01 4.22 24.62
C HIS A 142 5.09 3.28 24.05
N LYS A 143 5.84 2.57 24.90
CA LYS A 143 6.91 1.64 24.47
C LYS A 143 6.41 0.58 23.48
N ILE A 144 5.18 0.10 23.67
CA ILE A 144 4.55 -0.89 22.76
C ILE A 144 4.41 -0.35 21.34
N SER A 145 4.11 0.95 21.17
CA SER A 145 3.98 1.57 19.85
C SER A 145 5.27 1.47 19.03
N TYR A 146 6.44 1.51 19.68
CA TYR A 146 7.71 1.28 19.00
C TYR A 146 7.80 -0.13 18.38
N TYR A 147 7.40 -1.16 19.13
CA TYR A 147 7.41 -2.54 18.64
C TYR A 147 6.37 -2.77 17.54
N VAL A 148 5.20 -2.12 17.64
CA VAL A 148 4.18 -2.16 16.58
C VAL A 148 4.69 -1.48 15.31
N LEU A 149 5.38 -0.34 15.43
CA LEU A 149 5.98 0.34 14.28
C LEU A 149 7.09 -0.52 13.63
N LEU A 150 7.94 -1.17 14.43
CA LEU A 150 8.95 -2.12 13.94
C LEU A 150 8.31 -3.30 13.19
N PHE A 151 7.26 -3.89 13.78
CA PHE A 151 6.49 -4.95 13.13
C PHE A 151 5.96 -4.47 11.78
N GLY A 152 5.43 -3.24 11.70
CA GLY A 152 4.92 -2.69 10.44
C GLY A 152 5.95 -2.50 9.34
N ILE A 153 7.24 -2.32 9.67
CA ILE A 153 8.31 -2.35 8.67
C ILE A 153 8.38 -3.73 8.02
N VAL A 154 8.47 -4.76 8.86
CA VAL A 154 8.69 -6.16 8.46
C VAL A 154 7.46 -6.69 7.72
N ASP A 155 6.28 -6.50 8.29
CA ASP A 155 4.99 -6.94 7.76
C ASP A 155 4.75 -6.41 6.34
N ASN A 156 4.83 -5.09 6.16
CA ASN A 156 4.62 -4.48 4.83
C ASN A 156 5.72 -4.85 3.83
N PHE A 157 6.98 -4.96 4.27
CA PHE A 157 8.06 -5.35 3.38
C PHE A 157 7.90 -6.80 2.89
N LEU A 158 7.62 -7.73 3.81
CA LEU A 158 7.41 -9.13 3.48
C LEU A 158 6.16 -9.32 2.63
N ALA A 159 5.05 -8.65 2.95
CA ALA A 159 3.85 -8.68 2.11
C ALA A 159 4.14 -8.20 0.69
N GLY A 160 4.85 -7.08 0.55
CA GLY A 160 5.28 -6.56 -0.75
C GLY A 160 6.18 -7.55 -1.52
N LEU A 161 7.17 -8.13 -0.83
CA LEU A 161 8.09 -9.10 -1.43
C LEU A 161 7.36 -10.37 -1.86
N ILE A 162 6.49 -10.93 -1.03
CA ILE A 162 5.68 -12.11 -1.34
C ILE A 162 4.81 -11.86 -2.57
N VAL A 163 4.10 -10.73 -2.64
CA VAL A 163 3.26 -10.39 -3.78
C VAL A 163 4.08 -10.26 -5.07
N VAL A 164 5.23 -9.59 -5.02
CA VAL A 164 6.13 -9.46 -6.17
C VAL A 164 6.66 -10.81 -6.62
N THR A 165 7.16 -11.63 -5.69
CA THR A 165 7.67 -12.97 -6.00
C THR A 165 6.60 -13.85 -6.61
N LEU A 166 5.40 -13.88 -6.02
CA LEU A 166 4.29 -14.66 -6.54
C LEU A 166 3.85 -14.18 -7.92
N PHE A 167 3.95 -12.88 -8.23
CA PHE A 167 3.59 -12.35 -9.54
C PHE A 167 4.55 -12.87 -10.61
N PHE A 168 5.86 -12.83 -10.37
CA PHE A 168 6.86 -13.37 -11.30
C PHE A 168 6.81 -14.89 -11.43
N LEU A 169 6.24 -15.59 -10.45
CA LEU A 169 5.93 -17.03 -10.52
C LEU A 169 4.57 -17.32 -11.19
N GLU A 170 3.92 -16.30 -11.75
CA GLU A 170 2.59 -16.41 -12.38
C GLU A 170 1.50 -16.95 -11.44
N ARG A 171 1.66 -16.73 -10.13
CA ARG A 171 0.73 -17.21 -9.08
C ARG A 171 -0.28 -16.16 -8.63
N VAL A 172 -0.05 -14.88 -8.91
CA VAL A 172 -0.97 -13.79 -8.55
C VAL A 172 -1.16 -12.83 -9.73
N PRO A 173 -2.37 -12.25 -9.85
CA PRO A 173 -2.72 -11.33 -10.94
C PRO A 173 -2.03 -9.98 -10.80
N LEU A 174 -2.09 -9.19 -11.87
CA LEU A 174 -1.57 -7.81 -11.89
C LEU A 174 -2.24 -6.93 -10.85
N VAL A 175 -3.54 -7.11 -10.59
CA VAL A 175 -4.25 -6.36 -9.55
C VAL A 175 -3.60 -6.53 -8.17
N ALA A 176 -3.09 -7.72 -7.84
CA ALA A 176 -2.35 -7.94 -6.60
C ALA A 176 -1.00 -7.23 -6.62
N LEU A 177 -0.25 -7.33 -7.73
CA LEU A 177 1.03 -6.63 -7.89
C LEU A 177 0.90 -5.12 -7.71
N SER A 178 -0.21 -4.53 -8.13
CA SER A 178 -0.48 -3.10 -8.01
C SER A 178 -0.46 -2.57 -6.57
N ALA A 179 -0.60 -3.45 -5.58
CA ALA A 179 -0.49 -3.14 -4.18
C ALA A 179 0.95 -3.03 -3.68
N ALA A 180 1.89 -3.74 -4.31
CA ALA A 180 3.28 -3.86 -3.85
C ALA A 180 3.97 -2.51 -3.67
N PRO A 181 3.81 -1.50 -4.56
CA PRO A 181 4.44 -0.21 -4.35
C PRO A 181 3.93 0.54 -3.11
N LEU A 182 2.63 0.41 -2.79
CA LEU A 182 2.07 0.97 -1.55
C LEU A 182 2.61 0.23 -0.32
N LEU A 183 2.73 -1.11 -0.38
CA LEU A 183 3.32 -1.90 0.70
C LEU A 183 4.77 -1.48 0.98
N PHE A 184 5.60 -1.31 -0.06
CA PHE A 184 6.96 -0.80 0.12
C PHE A 184 6.97 0.64 0.66
N TYR A 185 6.06 1.50 0.19
CA TYR A 185 5.92 2.86 0.73
C TYR A 185 5.60 2.84 2.23
N PHE A 186 4.64 2.03 2.68
CA PHE A 186 4.29 1.93 4.10
C PHE A 186 5.43 1.35 4.94
N SER A 187 6.16 0.34 4.44
CA SER A 187 7.36 -0.16 5.11
C SER A 187 8.40 0.95 5.32
N TYR A 188 8.67 1.74 4.27
CA TYR A 188 9.57 2.90 4.35
C TYR A 188 9.06 3.96 5.33
N PHE A 189 7.76 4.26 5.31
CA PHE A 189 7.13 5.19 6.25
C PHE A 189 7.27 4.73 7.71
N PHE A 190 7.03 3.44 8.00
CA PHE A 190 7.22 2.87 9.33
C PHE A 190 8.70 2.91 9.75
N PHE A 191 9.63 2.69 8.82
CA PHE A 191 11.06 2.79 9.09
C PHE A 191 11.48 4.22 9.43
N GLU A 192 11.08 5.21 8.63
CA GLU A 192 11.35 6.62 8.92
C GLU A 192 10.77 7.04 10.27
N THR A 193 9.54 6.62 10.55
CA THR A 193 8.84 6.94 11.81
C THR A 193 9.54 6.30 13.00
N THR A 194 9.92 5.02 12.91
CA THR A 194 10.62 4.28 13.97
C THR A 194 12.00 4.90 14.26
N ARG A 195 12.75 5.29 13.22
CA ARG A 195 14.03 5.97 13.38
C ARG A 195 13.88 7.29 14.14
N ARG A 196 12.80 8.03 13.87
CA ARG A 196 12.47 9.30 14.53
C ARG A 196 11.89 9.09 15.93
N TYR A 197 11.23 7.96 16.18
CA TYR A 197 10.66 7.62 17.47
C TYR A 197 11.72 7.57 18.58
N ARG A 198 12.89 6.98 18.30
CA ARG A 198 14.06 6.96 19.21
C ARG A 198 14.62 8.34 19.54
N ALA A 199 14.29 9.37 18.77
CA ALA A 199 14.73 10.74 19.03
C ALA A 199 13.69 11.56 19.83
N ILE A 200 12.50 10.98 20.07
CA ILE A 200 11.36 11.65 20.71
C ILE A 200 10.98 11.00 22.06
N ALA A 201 11.18 9.68 22.19
CA ALA A 201 11.03 8.92 23.43
C ALA A 201 12.30 8.99 24.28
#